data_AF-A0A444VYQ3-F1
#
_entry.id   AF-A0A444VYQ3-F1
#
_cell.length_a   1.000
_cell.length_b   1.000
_cell.length_c   1.000
_cell.angle_alpha   90.00
_cell.angle_beta   90.00
_cell.angle_gamma   90.00
#
_symmetry.space_group_name_H-M   'P 1'
#
loop_
_entity.id
_entity.type
_entity.pdbx_description
1 polymer ?
#
loop_
_entity_poly.entity_id
_entity_poly.type
_entity_poly.pdbx_seq_one_letter_code
_entity_poly.pdbx_strand_id
1 'polypeptide(L)'
;MKDHRRYSNKTKAAFILLVVMLIILLGNFNTLRNSKNVNDNINAIYKDRLVVAHYIFQYSKELHFIKAEAEKLNLSDNIKKNEIIHTLDIIHDIDDLYAKTVLTNKEKQYFDAFLLSCKEINKQVESKNWDKIAISSAEALKTLESLSQIQIEEGKAKLAAANAMYSRNNSLGQLQIALLIILGGITFYLLIVKKIKQKIKIPEPPSMN
;
A
#
# COMPACT_ATOMS: atom_id res chain seq x y z
N MET A 1 14.97 50.67 -35.37
CA MET A 1 14.71 49.49 -36.23
C MET A 1 14.28 48.32 -35.35
N LYS A 2 13.00 47.99 -35.32
CA LYS A 2 12.48 46.80 -34.61
C LYS A 2 12.54 45.64 -35.59
N ASP A 3 13.52 44.77 -35.41
CA ASP A 3 13.64 43.54 -36.17
C ASP A 3 12.56 42.57 -35.67
N HIS A 4 11.41 42.59 -36.34
CA HIS A 4 10.34 41.62 -36.11
C HIS A 4 10.84 40.26 -36.56
N ARG A 5 11.43 39.51 -35.61
CA ARG A 5 11.85 38.12 -35.81
C ARG A 5 10.70 37.36 -36.44
N ARG A 6 10.80 37.12 -37.75
CA ARG A 6 9.83 36.34 -38.52
C ARG A 6 10.02 34.89 -38.10
N TYR A 7 9.35 34.48 -37.02
CA TYR A 7 9.34 33.11 -36.55
C TYR A 7 8.87 32.22 -37.71
N SER A 8 9.79 31.41 -38.24
CA SER A 8 9.47 30.41 -39.25
C SER A 8 8.46 29.43 -38.66
N ASN A 9 7.55 28.88 -39.47
CA ASN A 9 6.62 27.83 -39.05
C ASN A 9 7.33 26.68 -38.31
N LYS A 10 8.60 26.41 -38.64
CA LYS A 10 9.48 25.44 -37.95
C LYS A 10 9.72 25.78 -36.47
N THR A 11 9.99 27.05 -36.16
CA THR A 11 10.21 27.51 -34.78
C THR A 11 8.93 27.52 -33.95
N LYS A 12 7.77 27.80 -34.56
CA LYS A 12 6.47 27.66 -33.89
C LYS A 12 6.17 26.19 -33.57
N ALA A 13 6.42 25.28 -34.51
CA ALA A 13 6.26 23.84 -34.30
C ALA A 13 7.18 23.30 -33.20
N ALA A 14 8.46 23.71 -33.19
CA ALA A 14 9.41 23.34 -32.13
C ALA A 14 8.96 23.86 -30.75
N PHE A 15 8.40 25.07 -30.68
CA PHE A 15 7.89 25.63 -29.42
C PHE A 15 6.66 24.85 -28.91
N ILE A 16 5.73 24.49 -29.79
CA ILE A 16 4.57 23.65 -29.43
C ILE A 16 5.05 22.29 -28.88
N LEU A 17 6.01 21.64 -29.55
CA LEU A 17 6.59 20.38 -29.09
C LEU A 17 7.25 20.53 -27.71
N LEU A 18 7.93 21.64 -27.46
CA LEU A 18 8.55 21.94 -26.16
C LEU A 18 7.51 22.05 -25.05
N VAL A 19 6.39 22.73 -25.30
CA VAL A 19 5.26 22.81 -24.35
C VAL A 19 4.66 21.42 -24.08
N VAL A 20 4.49 20.59 -25.11
CA VAL A 20 4.01 19.20 -24.94
C VAL A 20 4.98 18.37 -24.10
N MET A 21 6.28 18.48 -24.33
CA MET A 21 7.30 17.81 -23.52
C MET A 21 7.27 18.26 -22.05
N LEU A 22 7.06 19.55 -21.78
CA LEU A 22 6.92 20.07 -20.41
C LEU A 22 5.67 19.50 -19.70
N ILE A 23 4.54 19.38 -20.41
CA ILE A 23 3.33 18.76 -19.86
C ILE A 23 3.59 17.28 -19.50
N ILE A 24 4.27 16.54 -20.38
CA ILE A 24 4.64 15.13 -20.13
C ILE A 24 5.56 15.02 -18.92
N LEU A 25 6.57 15.89 -18.79
CA LEU A 25 7.50 15.91 -17.65
C LEU A 25 6.80 16.22 -16.33
N LEU A 26 5.87 17.19 -16.31
CA LEU A 26 5.07 17.50 -15.12
C LEU A 26 4.17 16.33 -14.71
N GLY A 27 3.55 15.66 -15.70
CA GLY A 27 2.77 14.44 -15.46
C GLY A 27 3.61 13.32 -14.86
N ASN A 28 4.81 13.08 -15.41
CA ASN A 28 5.76 12.09 -14.92
C ASN A 28 6.19 12.37 -13.48
N PHE A 29 6.50 13.63 -13.15
CA PHE A 29 6.90 14.03 -11.81
C PHE A 29 5.79 13.76 -10.77
N ASN A 30 4.53 14.00 -11.15
CA ASN A 30 3.39 13.67 -10.31
C ASN A 30 3.24 12.15 -10.13
N THR A 31 3.43 11.36 -11.19
CA THR A 31 3.44 9.89 -11.13
C THR A 31 4.57 9.34 -10.24
N LEU A 32 5.79 9.87 -10.35
CA LEU A 32 6.94 9.50 -9.52
C LEU A 32 6.68 9.79 -8.03
N ARG A 33 6.10 10.96 -7.72
CA ARG A 33 5.73 11.31 -6.34
C ARG A 33 4.66 10.38 -5.78
N ASN A 34 3.64 10.06 -6.57
CA ASN A 34 2.62 9.08 -6.18
C ASN A 34 3.22 7.68 -5.99
N SER A 35 4.20 7.28 -6.79
CA SER A 35 4.87 5.97 -6.67
C SER A 35 5.70 5.85 -5.39
N LYS A 36 6.34 6.94 -4.93
CA LYS A 36 7.06 6.94 -3.64
C LYS A 36 6.11 6.68 -2.47
N ASN A 37 4.92 7.29 -2.50
CA ASN A 37 3.88 7.04 -1.51
C ASN A 37 3.38 5.58 -1.52
N VAL A 38 3.34 4.92 -2.69
CA VAL A 38 2.97 3.50 -2.78
C VAL A 38 3.99 2.61 -2.06
N ASN A 39 5.29 2.86 -2.22
CA ASN A 39 6.34 2.08 -1.57
C ASN A 39 6.32 2.22 -0.03
N ASP A 40 6.14 3.44 0.46
CA ASP A 40 6.04 3.69 1.91
C ASP A 40 4.77 3.07 2.51
N ASN A 41 3.66 3.10 1.77
CA ASN A 41 2.42 2.42 2.16
C ASN A 41 2.58 0.89 2.19
N ILE A 42 3.33 0.29 1.26
CA ILE A 42 3.62 -1.16 1.28
C ILE A 42 4.38 -1.54 2.55
N ASN A 43 5.42 -0.79 2.90
CA ASN A 43 6.21 -1.04 4.10
C ASN A 43 5.41 -0.82 5.39
N ALA A 44 4.56 0.21 5.42
CA ALA A 44 3.67 0.47 6.55
C ALA A 44 2.64 -0.65 6.72
N ILE A 45 2.03 -1.12 5.63
CA ILE A 45 1.10 -2.27 5.65
C ILE A 45 1.82 -3.51 6.15
N TYR A 46 3.01 -3.83 5.64
CA TYR A 46 3.74 -5.03 6.05
C TYR A 46 4.08 -5.03 7.55
N LYS A 47 4.57 -3.89 8.07
CA LYS A 47 4.88 -3.74 9.50
C LYS A 47 3.64 -3.83 10.37
N ASP A 48 2.55 -3.15 9.97
CA ASP A 48 1.26 -3.22 10.66
C ASP A 48 0.75 -4.67 10.71
N ARG A 49 0.76 -5.39 9.57
CA ARG A 49 0.31 -6.79 9.51
C ARG A 49 1.14 -7.73 10.37
N LEU A 50 2.44 -7.52 10.49
CA LEU A 50 3.29 -8.33 11.35
C LEU A 50 2.98 -8.11 12.84
N VAL A 51 2.78 -6.85 13.24
CA VAL A 51 2.37 -6.49 14.60
C VAL A 51 1.00 -7.11 14.92
N VAL A 52 0.04 -7.02 14.00
CA VAL A 52 -1.28 -7.57 14.24
C VAL A 52 -1.25 -9.11 14.34
N ALA A 53 -0.49 -9.79 13.48
CA ALA A 53 -0.29 -11.23 13.57
C ALA A 53 0.34 -11.66 14.91
N HIS A 54 1.26 -10.84 15.43
CA HIS A 54 1.86 -11.07 16.75
C HIS A 54 0.82 -11.01 17.87
N TYR A 55 -0.08 -10.02 17.86
CA TYR A 55 -1.16 -9.95 18.84
C TYR A 55 -2.15 -11.12 18.74
N ILE A 56 -2.54 -11.54 17.52
CA ILE A 56 -3.37 -12.73 17.32
C ILE A 56 -2.72 -13.97 17.93
N PHE A 57 -1.41 -14.13 17.76
CA PHE A 57 -0.65 -15.21 18.37
C PHE A 57 -0.65 -15.13 19.90
N GLN A 58 -0.47 -13.93 20.48
CA GLN A 58 -0.56 -13.74 21.92
C GLN A 58 -1.93 -14.12 22.46
N TYR A 59 -3.03 -13.65 21.85
CA TYR A 59 -4.38 -14.04 22.26
C TYR A 59 -4.59 -15.55 22.23
N SER A 60 -4.13 -16.22 21.18
CA SER A 60 -4.26 -17.67 21.05
C SER A 60 -3.54 -18.39 22.21
N LYS A 61 -2.32 -17.94 22.54
CA LYS A 61 -1.56 -18.48 23.67
C LYS A 61 -2.30 -18.30 25.00
N GLU A 62 -2.84 -17.11 25.26
CA GLU A 62 -3.59 -16.84 26.50
C GLU A 62 -4.91 -17.64 26.56
N LEU A 63 -5.64 -17.79 25.46
CA LEU A 63 -6.85 -18.62 25.41
C LEU A 63 -6.56 -20.11 25.58
N HIS A 64 -5.46 -20.61 25.02
CA HIS A 64 -5.01 -21.97 25.28
C HIS A 64 -4.70 -22.19 26.75
N PHE A 65 -4.09 -21.20 27.42
CA PHE A 65 -3.86 -21.24 28.86
C PHE A 65 -5.19 -21.26 29.64
N ILE A 66 -6.11 -20.35 29.36
CA ILE A 66 -7.45 -20.31 30.01
C ILE A 66 -8.17 -21.66 29.88
N LYS A 67 -8.19 -22.22 28.67
CA LYS A 67 -8.80 -23.52 28.41
C LYS A 67 -8.15 -24.62 29.25
N ALA A 68 -6.81 -24.67 29.27
CA ALA A 68 -6.07 -25.66 30.03
C ALA A 68 -6.32 -25.54 31.55
N GLU A 69 -6.36 -24.33 32.10
CA GLU A 69 -6.68 -24.11 33.52
C GLU A 69 -8.11 -24.55 33.88
N ALA A 70 -9.08 -24.29 32.99
CA ALA A 70 -10.46 -24.72 33.19
C ALA A 70 -10.57 -26.26 33.25
N GLU A 71 -9.86 -26.97 32.37
CA GLU A 71 -9.89 -28.43 32.24
C GLU A 71 -9.11 -29.18 33.34
N LYS A 72 -8.26 -28.51 34.14
CA LYS A 72 -7.50 -29.16 35.23
C LYS A 72 -8.41 -29.72 36.32
N LEU A 73 -8.44 -31.04 36.50
CA LEU A 73 -9.30 -31.68 37.50
C LEU A 73 -8.84 -31.48 38.96
N ASN A 74 -7.54 -31.26 39.19
CA ASN A 74 -6.94 -31.29 40.53
C ASN A 74 -6.71 -29.89 41.15
N LEU A 75 -7.16 -28.82 40.49
CA LEU A 75 -6.95 -27.44 40.95
C LEU A 75 -8.20 -26.91 41.64
N SER A 76 -8.04 -26.21 42.77
CA SER A 76 -9.19 -25.59 43.45
C SER A 76 -9.83 -24.50 42.59
N ASP A 77 -11.15 -24.36 42.68
CA ASP A 77 -11.93 -23.34 41.95
C ASP A 77 -11.40 -21.92 42.13
N ASN A 78 -10.95 -21.58 43.34
CA ASN A 78 -10.44 -20.23 43.63
C ASN A 78 -9.10 -19.97 42.92
N ILE A 79 -8.23 -20.98 42.83
CA ILE A 79 -6.98 -20.86 42.07
C ILE A 79 -7.30 -20.72 40.58
N LYS A 80 -8.15 -21.58 40.02
CA LYS A 80 -8.57 -21.48 38.60
C LYS A 80 -9.15 -20.11 38.28
N LYS A 81 -10.05 -19.62 39.13
CA LYS A 81 -10.66 -18.29 38.99
C LYS A 81 -9.59 -17.20 38.92
N ASN A 82 -8.66 -17.19 39.87
CA ASN A 82 -7.63 -16.16 39.95
C ASN A 82 -6.69 -16.19 38.73
N GLU A 83 -6.24 -17.38 38.31
CA GLU A 83 -5.39 -17.54 37.13
C GLU A 83 -6.11 -17.09 35.86
N ILE A 84 -7.37 -17.50 35.66
CA ILE A 84 -8.14 -17.14 34.46
C ILE A 84 -8.46 -15.63 34.43
N ILE A 85 -8.79 -15.01 35.56
CA ILE A 85 -9.02 -13.55 35.64
C ILE A 85 -7.73 -12.81 35.28
N HIS A 86 -6.60 -13.21 35.87
CA HIS A 86 -5.31 -12.60 35.56
C HIS A 86 -4.96 -12.73 34.08
N THR A 87 -5.22 -13.88 33.46
CA THR A 87 -5.03 -14.06 32.02
C THR A 87 -5.99 -13.22 31.17
N LEU A 88 -7.25 -13.05 31.60
CA LEU A 88 -8.19 -12.16 30.93
C LEU A 88 -7.76 -10.69 31.01
N ASP A 89 -7.13 -10.26 32.09
CA ASP A 89 -6.57 -8.91 32.21
C ASP A 89 -5.41 -8.71 31.20
N ILE A 90 -4.55 -9.72 31.02
CA ILE A 90 -3.51 -9.70 29.97
C ILE A 90 -4.13 -9.59 28.58
N ILE A 91 -5.21 -10.33 28.30
CA ILE A 91 -5.95 -10.22 27.03
C ILE A 91 -6.47 -8.79 26.84
N HIS A 92 -6.98 -8.16 27.91
CA HIS A 92 -7.48 -6.79 27.84
C HIS A 92 -6.39 -5.76 27.51
N ASP A 93 -5.18 -5.93 28.04
CA ASP A 93 -4.03 -5.09 27.68
C ASP A 93 -3.69 -5.22 26.19
N ILE A 94 -3.83 -6.42 25.63
CA ILE A 94 -3.62 -6.68 24.19
C ILE A 94 -4.76 -6.05 23.37
N ASP A 95 -6.01 -6.08 23.85
CA ASP A 95 -7.17 -5.46 23.19
C ASP A 95 -6.92 -3.98 22.88
N ASP A 96 -6.40 -3.24 23.85
CA ASP A 96 -6.08 -1.82 23.73
C ASP A 96 -4.97 -1.53 22.71
N LEU A 97 -4.01 -2.44 22.57
CA LEU A 97 -2.95 -2.34 21.57
C LEU A 97 -3.46 -2.71 20.18
N TYR A 98 -4.27 -3.78 20.11
CA TYR A 98 -4.85 -4.27 18.87
C TYR A 98 -5.82 -3.26 18.25
N ALA A 99 -6.64 -2.60 19.08
CA ALA A 99 -7.62 -1.61 18.64
C ALA A 99 -6.97 -0.35 18.02
N LYS A 100 -5.70 -0.08 18.32
CA LYS A 100 -4.92 1.03 17.72
C LYS A 100 -4.36 0.70 16.33
N THR A 101 -4.44 -0.57 15.91
CA THR A 101 -3.97 -1.01 14.59
C THR A 101 -4.99 -0.70 13.50
N VAL A 102 -4.57 -0.79 12.24
CA VAL A 102 -5.45 -0.47 11.11
C VAL A 102 -6.29 -1.69 10.72
N LEU A 103 -7.49 -1.82 11.29
CA LEU A 103 -8.42 -2.91 10.98
C LEU A 103 -9.26 -2.60 9.75
N THR A 104 -9.49 -3.61 8.90
CA THR A 104 -10.55 -3.54 7.88
C THR A 104 -11.92 -3.75 8.52
N ASN A 105 -12.98 -3.39 7.79
CA ASN A 105 -14.35 -3.61 8.28
C ASN A 105 -14.64 -5.08 8.59
N LYS A 106 -14.10 -6.00 7.77
CA LYS A 106 -14.24 -7.44 7.97
C LYS A 106 -13.46 -7.89 9.21
N GLU A 107 -12.22 -7.43 9.39
CA GLU A 107 -11.41 -7.73 10.57
C GLU A 107 -12.08 -7.25 11.86
N LYS A 108 -12.62 -6.02 11.84
CA LYS A 108 -13.33 -5.44 12.99
C LYS A 108 -14.52 -6.30 13.42
N GLN A 109 -15.32 -6.81 12.48
CA GLN A 109 -16.46 -7.67 12.81
C GLN A 109 -16.03 -8.95 13.55
N TYR A 110 -14.94 -9.58 13.11
CA TYR A 110 -14.42 -10.79 13.76
C TYR A 110 -13.73 -10.48 15.09
N PHE A 111 -13.07 -9.32 15.19
CA PHE A 111 -12.49 -8.87 16.45
C PHE A 111 -13.58 -8.56 17.50
N ASP A 112 -14.66 -7.86 17.10
CA ASP A 112 -15.81 -7.60 17.98
C ASP A 112 -16.46 -8.91 18.45
N ALA A 113 -16.58 -9.91 17.57
CA ALA A 113 -17.06 -11.25 17.93
C ALA A 113 -16.14 -11.95 18.92
N PHE A 114 -14.82 -11.84 18.74
CA PHE A 114 -13.83 -12.36 19.69
C PHE A 114 -13.96 -11.70 21.08
N LEU A 115 -14.10 -10.38 21.14
CA LEU A 115 -14.30 -9.64 22.40
C LEU A 115 -15.58 -10.09 23.13
N LEU A 116 -16.64 -10.40 22.39
CA LEU A 116 -17.87 -10.97 22.97
C LEU A 116 -17.62 -12.34 23.60
N SER A 117 -16.82 -13.20 22.95
CA SER A 117 -16.43 -14.49 23.52
C SER A 117 -15.61 -14.32 24.81
N CYS A 118 -14.66 -13.37 24.85
CA CYS A 118 -13.90 -13.06 26.07
C CYS A 118 -14.80 -12.58 27.22
N LYS A 119 -15.81 -11.75 26.92
CA LYS A 119 -16.80 -11.32 27.92
C LYS A 119 -17.63 -12.48 28.45
N GLU A 120 -18.02 -13.41 27.59
CA GLU A 120 -18.76 -14.61 28.02
C GLU A 120 -17.88 -15.51 28.90
N ILE A 121 -16.60 -15.70 28.56
CA ILE A 121 -15.63 -16.42 29.40
C ILE A 121 -15.58 -15.77 30.78
N ASN A 122 -15.38 -14.45 30.87
CA ASN A 122 -15.32 -13.74 32.15
C ASN A 122 -16.61 -13.93 32.98
N LYS A 123 -17.78 -13.90 32.34
CA LYS A 123 -19.06 -14.19 33.00
C LYS A 123 -19.13 -15.62 33.55
N GLN A 124 -18.61 -16.61 32.82
CA GLN A 124 -18.61 -18.00 33.26
C GLN A 124 -17.59 -18.29 34.38
N VAL A 125 -16.56 -17.45 34.52
CA VAL A 125 -15.63 -17.52 35.65
C VAL A 125 -16.34 -17.19 36.96
N GLU A 126 -17.24 -16.20 36.96
CA GLU A 126 -18.04 -15.86 38.14
C GLU A 126 -19.00 -16.98 38.55
N SER A 127 -19.58 -17.70 37.58
CA SER A 127 -20.44 -18.86 37.83
C SER A 127 -19.68 -20.16 38.07
N LYS A 128 -18.34 -20.15 37.99
CA LYS A 128 -17.44 -21.32 38.10
C LYS A 128 -17.79 -22.45 37.12
N ASN A 129 -18.32 -22.11 35.96
CA ASN A 129 -18.69 -23.10 34.95
C ASN A 129 -17.49 -23.44 34.05
N TRP A 130 -16.60 -24.29 34.55
CA TRP A 130 -15.34 -24.63 33.90
C TRP A 130 -15.50 -25.30 32.54
N ASP A 131 -16.47 -26.21 32.38
CA ASP A 131 -16.76 -26.85 31.11
C ASP A 131 -17.17 -25.83 30.05
N LYS A 132 -18.02 -24.87 30.44
CA LYS A 132 -18.45 -23.81 29.53
C LYS A 132 -17.31 -22.84 29.21
N ILE A 133 -16.41 -22.55 30.15
CA ILE A 133 -15.19 -21.79 29.88
C ILE A 133 -14.33 -22.49 28.83
N ALA A 134 -14.13 -23.80 28.93
CA ALA A 134 -13.35 -24.56 27.96
C ALA A 134 -13.99 -24.52 26.56
N ILE A 135 -15.32 -24.67 26.47
CA ILE A 135 -16.08 -24.56 25.22
C ILE A 135 -15.96 -23.15 24.62
N SER A 136 -16.24 -22.11 25.41
CA SER A 136 -16.17 -20.71 24.95
C SER A 136 -14.74 -20.33 24.55
N SER A 137 -13.72 -20.87 25.21
CA SER A 137 -12.31 -20.67 24.83
C SER A 137 -12.00 -21.33 23.48
N ALA A 138 -12.54 -22.53 23.21
CA ALA A 138 -12.39 -23.19 21.92
C ALA A 138 -13.09 -22.43 20.79
N GLU A 139 -14.29 -21.87 21.06
CA GLU A 139 -14.99 -21.02 20.10
C GLU A 139 -14.21 -19.72 19.82
N ALA A 140 -13.67 -19.08 20.86
CA ALA A 140 -12.85 -17.88 20.72
C ALA A 140 -11.57 -18.15 19.90
N LEU A 141 -10.91 -19.29 20.12
CA LEU A 141 -9.76 -19.73 19.31
C LEU A 141 -10.13 -19.89 17.83
N LYS A 142 -11.29 -20.47 17.53
CA LYS A 142 -11.78 -20.61 16.14
C LYS A 142 -12.08 -19.26 15.49
N THR A 143 -12.61 -18.31 16.26
CA THR A 143 -12.81 -16.93 15.80
C THR A 143 -11.49 -16.25 15.49
N LEU A 144 -10.47 -16.41 16.34
CA LEU A 144 -9.12 -15.90 16.09
C LEU A 144 -8.45 -16.54 14.86
N GLU A 145 -8.62 -17.84 14.66
CA GLU A 145 -8.11 -18.53 13.46
C GLU A 145 -8.76 -17.93 12.19
N SER A 146 -10.07 -17.71 12.23
CA SER A 146 -10.80 -17.05 11.14
C SER A 146 -10.31 -15.62 10.91
N LEU A 147 -10.09 -14.85 11.97
CA LEU A 147 -9.54 -13.50 11.90
C LEU A 147 -8.13 -13.49 11.30
N SER A 148 -7.27 -14.43 11.68
CA SER A 148 -5.92 -14.61 11.13
C SER A 148 -5.96 -14.90 9.63
N GLN A 149 -6.86 -15.79 9.19
CA GLN A 149 -7.02 -16.10 7.78
C GLN A 149 -7.49 -14.88 6.98
N ILE A 150 -8.44 -14.11 7.52
CA ILE A 150 -8.91 -12.86 6.91
C ILE A 150 -7.77 -11.85 6.79
N GLN A 151 -6.94 -11.71 7.83
CA GLN A 151 -5.78 -10.82 7.79
C GLN A 151 -4.80 -11.18 6.68
N ILE A 152 -4.56 -12.47 6.47
CA ILE A 152 -3.68 -12.96 5.40
C ILE A 152 -4.28 -12.64 4.03
N GLU A 153 -5.59 -12.83 3.85
CA GLU A 153 -6.29 -12.51 2.59
C GLU A 153 -6.27 -11.01 2.29
N GLU A 154 -6.62 -10.17 3.27
CA GLU A 154 -6.61 -8.71 3.17
C GLU A 154 -5.18 -8.18 2.91
N GLY A 155 -4.19 -8.74 3.61
CA GLY A 155 -2.78 -8.42 3.40
C GLY A 155 -2.32 -8.75 1.98
N LYS A 156 -2.66 -9.94 1.47
CA LYS A 156 -2.36 -10.35 0.09
C LYS A 156 -3.05 -9.44 -0.93
N ALA A 157 -4.32 -9.10 -0.72
CA ALA A 157 -5.07 -8.21 -1.61
C ALA A 157 -4.46 -6.81 -1.68
N LYS A 158 -4.12 -6.22 -0.52
CA LYS A 158 -3.45 -4.91 -0.44
C LYS A 158 -2.07 -4.92 -1.11
N LEU A 159 -1.27 -5.96 -0.87
CA LEU A 159 0.03 -6.13 -1.53
C LEU A 159 -0.10 -6.28 -3.05
N ALA A 160 -1.06 -7.08 -3.52
CA ALA A 160 -1.32 -7.27 -4.95
C ALA A 160 -1.73 -5.95 -5.62
N ALA A 161 -2.64 -5.19 -4.99
CA ALA A 161 -3.05 -3.88 -5.49
C ALA A 161 -1.88 -2.90 -5.56
N ALA A 162 -1.05 -2.84 -4.52
CA ALA A 162 0.11 -1.96 -4.49
C ALA A 162 1.17 -2.34 -5.55
N ASN A 163 1.42 -3.64 -5.75
CA ASN A 163 2.30 -4.14 -6.80
C ASN A 163 1.77 -3.82 -8.21
N ALA A 164 0.47 -3.94 -8.44
CA ALA A 164 -0.15 -3.57 -9.72
C ALA A 164 -0.04 -2.06 -10.00
N MET A 165 -0.17 -1.21 -8.97
CA MET A 165 0.05 0.23 -9.09
C MET A 165 1.52 0.53 -9.41
N TYR A 166 2.46 -0.14 -8.73
CA TYR A 166 3.89 0.01 -8.98
C TYR A 166 4.29 -0.39 -10.41
N SER A 167 3.86 -1.57 -10.88
CA SER A 167 4.17 -2.06 -12.22
C SER A 167 3.60 -1.17 -13.32
N ARG A 168 2.36 -0.68 -13.13
CA ARG A 168 1.71 0.27 -14.04
C ARG A 168 2.49 1.58 -14.11
N ASN A 169 2.90 2.14 -12.98
CA ASN A 169 3.68 3.38 -12.95
C ASN A 169 5.03 3.22 -13.63
N ASN A 170 5.71 2.09 -13.42
CA ASN A 170 6.99 1.80 -14.06
C ASN A 170 6.85 1.70 -15.59
N SER A 171 5.84 0.97 -16.09
CA SER A 171 5.60 0.83 -17.54
C SER A 171 5.18 2.14 -18.20
N LEU A 172 4.26 2.90 -17.58
CA LEU A 172 3.87 4.22 -18.07
C LEU A 172 5.06 5.21 -18.07
N GLY A 173 5.92 5.15 -17.05
CA GLY A 173 7.13 5.96 -16.98
C GLY A 173 8.11 5.65 -18.12
N GLN A 174 8.33 4.36 -18.44
CA GLN A 174 9.19 3.95 -19.55
C GLN A 174 8.66 4.44 -20.91
N LEU A 175 7.34 4.33 -21.15
CA LEU A 175 6.72 4.83 -22.37
C LEU A 175 6.84 6.36 -22.49
N GLN A 176 6.67 7.10 -21.39
CA GLN A 176 6.86 8.55 -21.37
C GLN A 176 8.30 8.95 -21.70
N ILE A 177 9.30 8.26 -21.14
CA ILE A 177 10.72 8.52 -21.44
C ILE A 177 11.02 8.24 -22.92
N ALA A 178 10.54 7.13 -23.47
CA ALA A 178 10.70 6.81 -24.88
C ALA A 178 10.09 7.89 -25.80
N LEU A 179 8.88 8.37 -25.45
CA LEU A 179 8.22 9.45 -26.19
C LEU A 179 9.00 10.76 -26.11
N LEU A 180 9.53 11.12 -24.94
CA LEU A 180 10.35 12.31 -24.76
C LEU A 180 11.65 12.27 -25.59
N ILE A 181 12.29 11.11 -25.72
CA ILE A 181 13.48 10.93 -26.58
C ILE A 181 13.13 11.21 -28.05
N ILE A 182 12.01 10.66 -28.54
CA ILE A 182 11.55 10.87 -29.91
C ILE A 182 11.21 12.35 -30.16
N LEU A 183 10.39 12.95 -29.29
CA LEU A 183 9.98 14.36 -29.40
C LEU A 183 11.18 15.31 -29.28
N GLY A 184 12.13 15.00 -28.38
CA GLY A 184 13.37 15.74 -28.22
C GLY A 184 14.21 15.70 -29.49
N GLY A 185 14.37 14.52 -30.10
CA GLY A 185 15.07 14.35 -31.38
C GLY A 185 14.45 15.15 -32.52
N ILE A 186 13.11 15.13 -32.66
CA ILE A 186 12.38 15.90 -33.67
C ILE A 186 12.56 17.41 -33.43
N THR A 187 12.41 17.84 -32.17
CA THR A 187 12.55 19.26 -31.80
C THR A 187 13.98 19.75 -32.09
N PHE A 188 14.99 18.95 -31.75
CA PHE A 188 16.40 19.24 -32.02
C PHE A 188 16.68 19.33 -33.53
N TYR A 189 16.17 18.39 -34.33
CA TYR A 189 16.27 18.41 -35.79
C TYR A 189 15.65 19.68 -36.39
N LEU A 190 14.44 20.06 -35.96
CA LEU A 190 13.75 21.25 -36.45
C LEU A 190 14.48 22.55 -36.12
N LEU A 191 15.20 22.60 -34.99
CA LEU A 191 15.95 23.78 -34.55
C LEU A 191 17.33 23.90 -35.23
N ILE A 192 18.00 22.78 -35.51
CA ILE A 192 19.38 22.79 -36.05
C ILE A 192 19.47 22.80 -37.56
N VAL A 193 18.49 22.22 -38.27
CA VAL A 193 18.48 22.22 -39.75
C VAL A 193 18.19 23.63 -40.27
N LYS A 194 19.24 24.46 -40.30
CA LYS A 194 19.31 25.67 -41.12
C LYS A 194 19.17 25.23 -42.58
N LYS A 195 18.28 25.90 -43.32
CA LYS A 195 18.14 25.72 -44.77
C LYS A 195 19.54 25.74 -45.38
N ILE A 196 20.00 24.63 -45.96
CA ILE A 196 21.03 24.65 -46.99
C ILE A 196 20.42 25.46 -48.13
N LYS A 197 20.65 26.77 -48.13
CA LYS A 197 20.34 27.60 -49.29
C LYS A 197 21.35 27.17 -50.35
N GLN A 198 20.93 26.33 -51.29
CA GLN A 198 21.68 26.17 -52.54
C GLN A 198 21.83 27.57 -53.13
N LYS A 199 23.04 28.13 -53.05
CA LYS A 199 23.42 29.28 -53.87
C LYS A 199 23.49 28.76 -55.30
N ILE A 200 22.40 28.90 -56.05
CA ILE A 200 22.45 28.77 -57.50
C ILE A 200 23.32 29.94 -57.97
N LYS A 201 24.58 29.65 -58.34
CA LYS A 201 25.44 30.61 -59.05
C LYS A 201 24.80 30.82 -60.42
N ILE A 202 24.24 31.99 -60.66
CA ILE A 202 23.85 32.42 -62.00
C ILE A 202 25.18 32.73 -62.72
N PRO A 203 25.50 32.07 -63.86
CA PRO A 203 26.72 32.35 -64.59
C PRO A 203 26.69 33.79 -65.13
N GLU A 204 27.82 34.49 -64.99
CA GLU A 204 28.01 35.84 -65.53
C GLU A 204 27.96 35.78 -67.08
N PRO A 205 27.29 36.73 -67.74
CA PRO A 205 27.24 36.75 -69.19
C PRO A 205 28.64 37.02 -69.78
N PRO A 206 28.97 36.44 -70.95
CA PRO A 206 30.30 36.54 -71.53
C PRO A 206 30.62 37.99 -71.91
N SER A 207 31.79 38.47 -71.50
CA SER A 207 32.34 39.74 -71.93
C SER A 207 32.69 39.68 -73.41
N MET A 208 32.11 40.56 -74.22
CA MET A 208 32.53 40.76 -75.61
C MET A 208 33.80 41.60 -75.64
N ASN A 209 34.90 41.00 -76.09
CA ASN A 209 36.05 41.70 -76.70
C ASN A 209 35.85 41.78 -78.21
#